data_AF-A0A963Z5Y3-F1
#
_entry.id   AF-A0A963Z5Y3-F1
#
_cell.length_a   1.000
_cell.length_b   1.000
_cell.length_c   1.000
_cell.angle_alpha   90.00
_cell.angle_beta   90.00
_cell.angle_gamma   90.00
#
_symmetry.space_group_name_H-M   'P 1'
#
loop_
_entity.id
_entity.type
_entity.pdbx_description
1 polymer ?
#
loop_
_entity_poly.entity_id
_entity_poly.type
_entity_poly.pdbx_seq_one_letter_code
_entity_poly.pdbx_strand_id
1 'polypeptide(L)'
;MMGVIPARTRQEGGFALLIVLWALVLLTLIFTRLVSAGRTETEVAFNLRAAAQMQTEADGLVYSTIFSLLGPAASQWKADGTIHRVSLSNGSAEIAIVDLGGRVNPNTASAPLLTALLHQVGADVVTADAVGEAISDWRSPDAQGRFEAPQYHDAGLPYIPPGAPFNSLTEVNLVLGMTPALFSRLAPHLSIYNRDNTDPAIADPAVRAALKQVGIDIDAAQTKRPLRDVFITTKIVSKDGKIAIRQANVELQTSSSGLPFKVLTWAD
;
A
#
# COMPACT_ATOMS: atom_id res chain seq x y z
N MET A 1 -36.83 98.13 -11.60
CA MET A 1 -37.34 96.75 -11.41
C MET A 1 -36.55 95.83 -12.33
N MET A 2 -36.35 94.56 -11.95
CA MET A 2 -35.46 93.52 -12.54
C MET A 2 -33.96 93.77 -12.29
N GLY A 3 -33.16 92.86 -11.70
CA GLY A 3 -33.35 91.47 -11.28
C GLY A 3 -31.98 90.78 -11.36
N VAL A 4 -31.42 90.37 -10.22
CA VAL A 4 -30.11 89.70 -10.09
C VAL A 4 -30.13 88.34 -10.80
N ILE A 5 -29.06 87.98 -11.52
CA ILE A 5 -28.75 86.59 -11.87
C ILE A 5 -27.39 86.22 -11.25
N PRO A 6 -27.32 85.27 -10.30
CA PRO A 6 -26.06 84.77 -9.80
C PRO A 6 -25.48 83.73 -10.76
N ALA A 7 -24.18 83.83 -11.06
CA ALA A 7 -23.45 82.80 -11.79
C ALA A 7 -23.28 81.57 -10.88
N ARG A 8 -23.97 80.47 -11.21
CA ARG A 8 -23.74 79.16 -10.59
C ARG A 8 -22.37 78.62 -11.02
N THR A 9 -21.44 78.52 -10.08
CA THR A 9 -20.23 77.70 -10.24
C THR A 9 -20.64 76.23 -10.32
N ARG A 10 -20.40 75.61 -11.47
CA ARG A 10 -20.69 74.20 -11.74
C ARG A 10 -19.67 73.35 -10.97
N GLN A 11 -20.11 72.68 -9.91
CA GLN A 11 -19.27 71.74 -9.15
C GLN A 11 -18.99 70.49 -9.99
N GLU A 12 -17.81 70.42 -10.61
CA GLU A 12 -17.25 69.21 -11.23
C GLU A 12 -16.50 68.34 -10.20
N GLY A 13 -17.09 68.12 -9.02
CA GLY A 13 -16.44 67.42 -7.90
C GLY A 13 -16.85 65.95 -7.68
N GLY A 14 -17.88 65.46 -8.38
CA GLY A 14 -18.49 64.15 -8.06
C GLY A 14 -17.92 62.94 -8.80
N PHE A 15 -17.46 63.11 -10.05
CA PHE A 15 -17.09 61.98 -10.91
C PHE A 15 -15.68 61.42 -10.59
N ALA A 16 -14.76 62.29 -10.17
CA ALA A 16 -13.41 61.90 -9.76
C ALA A 16 -13.44 60.97 -8.54
N LEU A 17 -14.32 61.25 -7.56
CA LEU A 17 -14.47 60.41 -6.36
C LEU A 17 -14.98 59.00 -6.72
N LEU A 18 -15.90 58.88 -7.69
CA LEU A 18 -16.38 57.58 -8.17
C LEU A 18 -15.26 56.76 -8.82
N ILE A 19 -14.44 57.39 -9.66
CA ILE A 19 -13.29 56.70 -10.31
C ILE A 19 -12.30 56.23 -9.25
N VAL A 20 -11.98 57.07 -8.26
CA VAL A 20 -11.06 56.71 -7.17
C VAL A 20 -11.63 55.57 -6.32
N LEU A 21 -12.92 55.62 -6.00
CA LEU A 21 -13.57 54.56 -5.23
C LEU A 21 -13.57 53.23 -5.99
N TRP A 22 -13.88 53.24 -7.29
CA TRP A 22 -13.78 52.05 -8.13
C TRP A 22 -12.34 51.54 -8.28
N ALA A 23 -11.37 52.43 -8.42
CA ALA A 23 -9.95 52.07 -8.46
C ALA A 23 -9.49 51.42 -7.16
N LEU A 24 -9.92 51.95 -6.01
CA LEU A 24 -9.63 51.36 -4.69
C LEU A 24 -10.28 49.99 -4.53
N VAL A 25 -11.52 49.80 -4.99
CA VAL A 25 -12.18 48.47 -4.97
C VAL A 25 -11.39 47.48 -5.81
N LEU A 26 -11.01 47.84 -7.03
CA LEU A 26 -10.24 46.98 -7.93
C LEU A 26 -8.84 46.66 -7.37
N LEU A 27 -8.16 47.66 -6.83
CA LEU A 27 -6.86 47.50 -6.17
C LEU A 27 -6.96 46.58 -4.94
N THR A 28 -8.03 46.73 -4.15
CA THR A 28 -8.30 45.86 -3.00
C THR A 28 -8.49 44.41 -3.44
N LEU A 29 -9.27 44.17 -4.51
CA LEU A 29 -9.49 42.82 -5.05
C LEU A 29 -8.19 42.17 -5.53
N ILE A 30 -7.33 42.90 -6.24
CA ILE A 30 -6.01 42.42 -6.68
C ILE A 30 -5.13 42.09 -5.46
N PHE A 31 -5.07 43.00 -4.48
CA PHE A 31 -4.29 42.82 -3.27
C PHE A 31 -4.76 41.59 -2.47
N THR A 32 -6.07 41.42 -2.29
CA THR A 32 -6.66 40.25 -1.63
C THR A 32 -6.28 38.94 -2.33
N ARG A 33 -6.33 38.91 -3.68
CA ARG A 33 -5.92 37.73 -4.46
C ARG A 33 -4.44 37.40 -4.24
N LEU A 34 -3.56 38.39 -4.29
CA LEU A 34 -2.12 38.19 -4.11
C LEU A 34 -1.77 37.70 -2.69
N VAL A 35 -2.38 38.29 -1.66
CA VAL A 35 -2.18 37.86 -0.26
C VAL A 35 -2.72 36.44 -0.04
N SER A 36 -3.89 36.12 -0.60
CA SER A 36 -4.46 34.78 -0.51
C SER A 36 -3.57 33.75 -1.20
N ALA A 37 -3.08 34.04 -2.40
CA ALA A 37 -2.19 33.16 -3.15
C ALA A 37 -0.89 32.89 -2.37
N GLY A 38 -0.26 33.94 -1.82
CA GLY A 38 0.94 33.78 -1.01
C GLY A 38 0.74 32.92 0.24
N ARG A 39 -0.41 33.06 0.93
CA ARG A 39 -0.74 32.19 2.08
C ARG A 39 -0.89 30.73 1.66
N THR A 40 -1.63 30.46 0.59
CA THR A 40 -1.82 29.11 0.07
C THR A 40 -0.49 28.48 -0.33
N GLU A 41 0.38 29.20 -1.04
CA GLU A 41 1.70 28.68 -1.42
C GLU A 41 2.56 28.33 -0.19
N THR A 42 2.56 29.18 0.84
CA THR A 42 3.29 28.88 2.07
C THR A 42 2.74 27.65 2.78
N GLU A 43 1.41 27.52 2.89
CA GLU A 43 0.77 26.37 3.54
C GLU A 43 1.08 25.06 2.80
N VAL A 44 1.03 25.08 1.46
CA VAL A 44 1.42 23.95 0.61
C VAL A 44 2.88 23.57 0.84
N ALA A 45 3.80 24.54 0.85
CA ALA A 45 5.23 24.29 1.08
C ALA A 45 5.51 23.69 2.47
N PHE A 46 4.83 24.18 3.51
CA PHE A 46 4.94 23.62 4.86
C PHE A 46 4.40 22.19 4.94
N ASN A 47 3.26 21.92 4.29
CA ASN A 47 2.67 20.58 4.26
C ASN A 47 3.55 19.58 3.52
N LEU A 48 4.13 19.96 2.37
CA LEU A 48 5.10 19.15 1.63
C LEU A 48 6.33 18.81 2.48
N ARG A 49 6.89 19.80 3.19
CA ARG A 49 8.03 19.58 4.07
C ARG A 49 7.69 18.65 5.23
N ALA A 50 6.54 18.85 5.87
CA ALA A 50 6.09 18.01 6.97
C ALA A 50 5.85 16.56 6.51
N ALA A 51 5.25 16.37 5.33
CA ALA A 51 5.05 15.05 4.74
C ALA A 51 6.40 14.33 4.47
N ALA A 52 7.37 15.03 3.88
CA ALA A 52 8.69 14.48 3.62
C ALA A 52 9.44 14.08 4.92
N GLN A 53 9.30 14.88 5.98
CA GLN A 53 9.87 14.57 7.29
C GLN A 53 9.24 13.32 7.89
N MET A 54 7.91 13.22 7.90
CA MET A 54 7.22 12.02 8.39
C MET A 54 7.57 10.77 7.59
N GLN A 55 7.73 10.89 6.27
CA GLN A 55 8.15 9.77 5.43
C GLN A 55 9.55 9.27 5.80
N THR A 56 10.48 10.19 6.03
CA THR A 56 11.85 9.86 6.44
C THR A 56 11.87 9.23 7.83
N GLU A 57 11.04 9.71 8.75
CA GLU A 57 10.85 9.08 10.06
C GLU A 57 10.27 7.66 9.92
N ALA A 58 9.29 7.46 9.03
CA ALA A 58 8.69 6.15 8.79
C ALA A 58 9.68 5.16 8.18
N ASP A 59 10.52 5.60 7.24
CA ASP A 59 11.64 4.82 6.70
C ASP A 59 12.63 4.46 7.80
N GLY A 60 12.99 5.43 8.66
CA GLY A 60 13.85 5.21 9.82
C GLY A 60 13.30 4.15 10.77
N LEU A 61 11.98 4.12 10.99
CA LEU A 61 11.32 3.10 11.80
C LEU A 61 11.37 1.71 11.16
N VAL A 62 11.26 1.60 9.84
CA VAL A 62 11.47 0.31 9.16
C VAL A 62 12.89 -0.19 9.43
N TYR A 63 13.91 0.64 9.24
CA TYR A 63 15.29 0.25 9.51
C TYR A 63 15.57 -0.07 10.97
N SER A 64 15.02 0.69 11.93
CA SER A 64 15.17 0.38 13.34
C SER A 64 14.50 -0.95 13.72
N THR A 65 13.36 -1.24 13.09
CA THR A 65 12.65 -2.51 13.26
C THR A 65 13.48 -3.68 12.74
N ILE A 66 14.05 -3.55 11.54
CA ILE A 66 14.98 -4.54 10.99
C ILE A 66 16.17 -4.78 11.93
N PHE A 67 16.78 -3.71 12.45
CA PHE A 67 17.90 -3.84 13.39
C PHE A 67 17.48 -4.55 14.69
N SER A 68 16.28 -4.25 15.21
CA SER A 68 15.73 -4.95 16.37
C SER A 68 15.48 -6.44 16.12
N LEU A 69 15.10 -6.83 14.90
CA LEU A 69 14.90 -8.23 14.51
C LEU A 69 16.22 -8.99 14.36
N LEU A 70 17.29 -8.30 13.96
CA LEU A 70 18.64 -8.87 13.83
C LEU A 70 19.41 -8.92 15.18
N GLY A 71 18.97 -8.16 16.17
CA GLY A 71 19.58 -8.11 17.51
C GLY A 71 19.29 -9.36 18.38
N PRO A 72 19.86 -9.43 19.60
CA PRO A 72 19.72 -10.60 20.48
C PRO A 72 18.26 -10.92 20.87
N ALA A 73 17.94 -12.21 20.97
CA ALA A 73 16.58 -12.77 21.14
C ALA A 73 15.77 -12.26 22.35
N ALA A 74 16.41 -11.69 23.37
CA ALA A 74 15.73 -11.28 24.61
C ALA A 74 14.87 -10.00 24.48
N SER A 75 14.98 -9.25 23.37
CA SER A 75 14.23 -8.01 23.13
C SER A 75 13.54 -7.98 21.75
N GLN A 76 13.44 -9.12 21.07
CA GLN A 76 12.90 -9.18 19.70
C GLN A 76 11.38 -9.01 19.71
N TRP A 77 10.90 -8.03 18.94
CA TRP A 77 9.49 -7.94 18.57
C TRP A 77 9.07 -9.21 17.84
N LYS A 78 7.83 -9.63 18.04
CA LYS A 78 7.31 -10.83 17.40
C LYS A 78 6.77 -10.49 16.02
N ALA A 79 7.07 -11.34 15.05
CA ALA A 79 6.54 -11.24 13.70
C ALA A 79 5.13 -11.86 13.57
N ASP A 80 4.27 -11.62 14.55
CA ASP A 80 2.92 -12.20 14.65
C ASP A 80 1.80 -11.22 14.29
N GLY A 81 2.15 -10.01 13.83
CA GLY A 81 1.23 -8.93 13.51
C GLY A 81 0.81 -8.07 14.70
N THR A 82 1.32 -8.33 15.90
CA THR A 82 1.04 -7.50 17.09
C THR A 82 1.51 -6.06 16.85
N ILE A 83 0.65 -5.10 17.21
CA ILE A 83 0.97 -3.67 17.09
C ILE A 83 1.86 -3.25 18.26
N HIS A 84 3.09 -2.85 17.94
CA HIS A 84 4.03 -2.24 18.86
C HIS A 84 3.94 -0.71 18.77
N ARG A 85 3.75 -0.05 19.91
CA ARG A 85 3.70 1.43 19.98
C ARG A 85 5.02 1.99 20.45
N VAL A 86 5.53 2.98 19.71
CA VAL A 86 6.75 3.72 20.07
C VAL A 86 6.44 5.22 20.11
N SER A 87 7.03 5.92 21.09
CA SER A 87 6.91 7.36 21.22
C SER A 87 7.94 8.06 20.32
N LEU A 88 7.49 9.05 19.56
CA LEU A 88 8.35 9.91 18.74
C LEU A 88 8.39 11.32 19.35
N SER A 89 9.38 12.13 18.94
CA SER A 89 9.45 13.54 19.35
C SER A 89 8.21 14.34 18.93
N ASN A 90 7.68 14.05 17.73
CA ASN A 90 6.53 14.73 17.13
C ASN A 90 5.27 13.86 16.99
N GLY A 91 5.06 12.87 17.87
CA GLY A 91 3.87 12.04 17.85
C GLY A 91 4.12 10.63 18.40
N SER A 92 3.45 9.66 17.82
CA SER A 92 3.65 8.24 18.12
C SER A 92 3.68 7.44 16.83
N ALA A 93 4.32 6.27 16.85
CA ALA A 93 4.23 5.31 15.78
C ALA A 93 3.69 3.97 16.25
N GLU A 94 2.93 3.33 15.37
CA GLU A 94 2.48 1.96 15.45
C GLU A 94 3.28 1.13 14.45
N ILE A 95 3.86 0.03 14.90
CA ILE A 95 4.67 -0.86 14.07
C ILE A 95 4.12 -2.27 14.19
N ALA A 96 3.84 -2.89 13.04
CA ALA A 96 3.41 -4.27 12.95
C ALA A 96 4.40 -5.04 12.05
N ILE A 97 4.78 -6.22 12.51
CA ILE A 97 5.66 -7.14 11.77
C ILE A 97 4.89 -8.42 11.54
N VAL A 98 4.84 -8.89 10.30
CA VAL A 98 4.20 -10.15 9.93
C VAL A 98 5.22 -11.05 9.26
N ASP A 99 5.39 -12.28 9.76
CA ASP A 99 6.15 -13.31 9.08
C ASP A 99 5.42 -13.76 7.81
N LEU A 100 6.06 -13.61 6.67
CA LEU A 100 5.51 -13.99 5.37
C LEU A 100 5.51 -15.51 5.16
N GLY A 101 6.20 -16.28 6.00
CA GLY A 101 6.20 -17.74 5.99
C GLY A 101 4.81 -18.36 6.22
N GLY A 102 3.88 -17.62 6.83
CA GLY A 102 2.49 -18.04 7.02
C GLY A 102 1.58 -17.77 5.81
N ARG A 103 2.09 -17.09 4.77
CA ARG A 103 1.33 -16.77 3.56
C ARG A 103 1.61 -17.77 2.44
N VAL A 104 0.63 -17.95 1.55
CA VAL A 104 0.74 -18.84 0.39
C VAL A 104 1.47 -18.12 -0.73
N ASN A 105 2.48 -18.77 -1.30
CA ASN A 105 3.17 -18.23 -2.48
C ASN A 105 2.51 -18.73 -3.77
N PRO A 106 1.86 -17.87 -4.58
CA PRO A 106 1.20 -18.31 -5.82
C PRO A 106 2.19 -18.87 -6.86
N ASN A 107 3.49 -18.55 -6.74
CA ASN A 107 4.52 -19.07 -7.64
C ASN A 107 4.89 -20.54 -7.37
N THR A 108 4.64 -21.05 -6.17
CA THR A 108 5.07 -22.40 -5.76
C THR A 108 3.92 -23.26 -5.26
N ALA A 109 2.80 -22.66 -4.84
CA ALA A 109 1.62 -23.36 -4.37
C ALA A 109 1.02 -24.27 -5.45
N SER A 110 0.49 -25.41 -5.02
CA SER A 110 -0.25 -26.33 -5.87
C SER A 110 -1.64 -25.77 -6.19
N ALA A 111 -2.19 -26.12 -7.36
CA ALA A 111 -3.56 -25.74 -7.72
C ALA A 111 -4.60 -26.14 -6.65
N PRO A 112 -4.55 -27.36 -6.05
CA PRO A 112 -5.47 -27.71 -4.96
C PRO A 112 -5.38 -26.79 -3.73
N LEU A 113 -4.19 -26.30 -3.38
CA LEU A 113 -4.03 -25.37 -2.25
C LEU A 113 -4.60 -23.98 -2.59
N LEU A 114 -4.38 -23.51 -3.81
CA LEU A 114 -4.91 -22.23 -4.29
C LEU A 114 -6.44 -22.26 -4.36
N THR A 115 -7.02 -23.34 -4.92
CA THR A 115 -8.46 -23.61 -4.92
C THR A 115 -9.04 -23.64 -3.51
N ALA A 116 -8.40 -24.39 -2.59
CA ALA A 116 -8.85 -24.44 -1.20
C ALA A 116 -8.84 -23.05 -0.56
N LEU A 117 -7.79 -22.26 -0.78
CA LEU A 117 -7.70 -20.89 -0.25
C LEU A 117 -8.78 -19.97 -0.86
N LEU A 118 -9.02 -20.06 -2.17
CA LEU A 118 -10.08 -19.31 -2.86
C LEU A 118 -11.46 -19.61 -2.25
N HIS A 119 -11.73 -20.87 -1.94
CA HIS A 119 -12.95 -21.28 -1.24
C HIS A 119 -13.02 -20.67 0.18
N GLN A 120 -11.93 -20.68 0.94
CA GLN A 120 -11.88 -20.10 2.29
C GLN A 120 -12.11 -18.58 2.29
N VAL A 121 -11.69 -17.87 1.24
CA VAL A 121 -11.95 -16.43 1.10
C VAL A 121 -13.32 -16.13 0.50
N GLY A 122 -14.13 -17.16 0.22
CA GLY A 122 -15.54 -17.06 -0.16
C GLY A 122 -15.79 -16.98 -1.67
N ALA A 123 -14.98 -17.64 -2.50
CA ALA A 123 -15.37 -18.01 -3.86
C ALA A 123 -16.29 -19.25 -3.81
N ASP A 124 -17.24 -19.34 -4.74
CA ASP A 124 -17.97 -20.60 -4.96
C ASP A 124 -17.03 -21.68 -5.55
N VAL A 125 -17.45 -22.94 -5.48
CA VAL A 125 -16.63 -24.09 -5.88
C VAL A 125 -16.15 -23.96 -7.34
N VAL A 126 -17.03 -23.57 -8.26
CA VAL A 126 -16.70 -23.47 -9.68
C VAL A 126 -15.67 -22.37 -9.93
N THR A 127 -15.87 -21.20 -9.31
CA THR A 127 -14.91 -20.09 -9.40
C THR A 127 -13.58 -20.45 -8.74
N ALA A 128 -13.59 -21.11 -7.58
CA ALA A 128 -12.37 -21.50 -6.86
C ALA A 128 -11.53 -22.51 -7.65
N ASP A 129 -12.17 -23.49 -8.28
CA ASP A 129 -11.52 -24.48 -9.14
C ASP A 129 -10.90 -23.79 -10.36
N ALA A 130 -11.71 -23.05 -11.12
CA ALA A 130 -11.27 -22.39 -12.35
C ALA A 130 -10.14 -21.37 -12.10
N VAL A 131 -10.26 -20.55 -11.07
CA VAL A 131 -9.24 -19.54 -10.76
C VAL A 131 -7.99 -20.18 -10.14
N GLY A 132 -8.13 -21.22 -9.31
CA GLY A 132 -7.00 -21.94 -8.74
C GLY A 132 -6.12 -22.61 -9.80
N GLU A 133 -6.75 -23.24 -10.79
CA GLU A 133 -6.07 -23.78 -11.98
C GLU A 133 -5.44 -22.65 -12.81
N ALA A 134 -6.19 -21.59 -13.11
CA ALA A 134 -5.68 -20.47 -13.90
C ALA A 134 -4.47 -19.76 -13.27
N ILE A 135 -4.36 -19.70 -11.93
CA ILE A 135 -3.16 -19.19 -11.22
C ILE A 135 -1.96 -20.11 -11.46
N SER A 136 -2.16 -21.43 -11.48
CA SER A 136 -1.11 -22.40 -11.78
C SER A 136 -0.68 -22.34 -13.24
N ASP A 137 -1.64 -22.25 -14.16
CA ASP A 137 -1.38 -22.16 -15.60
C ASP A 137 -0.75 -20.82 -16.00
N TRP A 138 -1.01 -19.77 -15.23
CA TRP A 138 -0.38 -18.46 -15.45
C TRP A 138 1.16 -18.55 -15.51
N ARG A 139 1.73 -19.36 -14.62
CA ARG A 139 3.17 -19.53 -14.42
C ARG A 139 3.75 -20.73 -15.16
N SER A 140 2.94 -21.53 -15.86
CA SER A 140 3.40 -22.78 -16.45
C SER A 140 2.72 -23.05 -17.80
N PRO A 141 3.49 -23.24 -18.90
CA PRO A 141 2.92 -23.70 -20.15
C PRO A 141 2.33 -25.11 -20.01
N ASP A 142 1.35 -25.44 -20.86
CA ASP A 142 0.85 -26.81 -20.97
C ASP A 142 1.96 -27.80 -21.42
N ALA A 143 1.67 -29.10 -21.39
CA ALA A 143 2.63 -30.13 -21.79
C ALA A 143 3.09 -30.03 -23.27
N GLN A 144 2.40 -29.23 -24.09
CA GLN A 144 2.73 -28.94 -25.49
C GLN A 144 3.42 -27.58 -25.65
N GLY A 145 3.77 -26.89 -24.56
CA GLY A 145 4.39 -25.58 -24.59
C GLY A 145 3.44 -24.44 -24.99
N ARG A 146 2.13 -24.70 -25.04
CA ARG A 146 1.11 -23.70 -25.37
C ARG A 146 0.64 -23.02 -24.08
N PHE A 147 0.31 -21.75 -24.23
CA PHE A 147 -0.33 -20.97 -23.18
C PHE A 147 -1.82 -20.93 -23.44
N GLU A 148 -2.61 -20.69 -22.40
CA GLU A 148 -4.08 -20.56 -22.46
C GLU A 148 -4.55 -19.30 -23.21
N ALA A 149 -3.77 -18.82 -24.18
CA ALA A 149 -4.07 -17.68 -25.04
C ALA A 149 -5.50 -17.71 -25.62
N PRO A 150 -6.04 -18.85 -26.13
CA PRO A 150 -7.41 -18.89 -26.62
C PRO A 150 -8.43 -18.49 -25.56
N GLN A 151 -8.30 -18.98 -24.32
CA GLN A 151 -9.25 -18.70 -23.25
C GLN A 151 -9.27 -17.21 -22.86
N TYR A 152 -8.09 -16.57 -22.85
CA TYR A 152 -7.99 -15.13 -22.58
C TYR A 152 -8.56 -14.30 -23.73
N HIS A 153 -8.32 -14.70 -24.98
CA HIS A 153 -8.92 -14.06 -26.15
C HIS A 153 -10.45 -14.20 -26.20
N ASP A 154 -10.97 -15.39 -25.90
CA ASP A 154 -12.41 -15.68 -25.84
C ASP A 154 -13.08 -14.89 -24.71
N ALA A 155 -12.36 -14.62 -23.61
CA ALA A 155 -12.77 -13.72 -22.53
C ALA A 155 -12.64 -12.22 -22.87
N GLY A 156 -12.17 -11.87 -24.08
CA GLY A 156 -12.01 -10.48 -24.52
C GLY A 156 -10.82 -9.75 -23.88
N LEU A 157 -9.87 -10.48 -23.29
CA LEU A 157 -8.68 -9.90 -22.66
C LEU A 157 -7.59 -9.62 -23.71
N PRO A 158 -6.93 -8.44 -23.68
CA PRO A 158 -5.94 -8.06 -24.67
C PRO A 158 -4.54 -8.63 -24.38
N TYR A 159 -4.42 -9.55 -23.43
CA TYR A 159 -3.16 -10.09 -22.94
C TYR A 159 -3.29 -11.60 -22.71
N ILE A 160 -2.15 -12.27 -22.59
CA ILE A 160 -2.05 -13.69 -22.30
C ILE A 160 -1.06 -13.91 -21.15
N PRO A 161 -1.12 -15.06 -20.45
CA PRO A 161 -0.14 -15.36 -19.41
C PRO A 161 1.29 -15.37 -19.95
N PRO A 162 2.26 -14.85 -19.20
CA PRO A 162 3.65 -14.80 -19.63
C PRO A 162 4.37 -16.15 -19.54
N GLY A 163 3.77 -17.15 -18.86
CA GLY A 163 4.44 -18.43 -18.61
C GLY A 163 5.59 -18.33 -17.63
N ALA A 164 5.55 -17.32 -16.76
CA ALA A 164 6.61 -16.98 -15.83
C ALA A 164 6.02 -16.75 -14.43
N PRO A 165 6.84 -16.90 -13.36
CA PRO A 165 6.42 -16.53 -12.03
C PRO A 165 5.92 -15.08 -11.96
N PHE A 166 4.94 -14.82 -11.09
CA PHE A 166 4.45 -13.50 -10.75
C PHE A 166 5.59 -12.62 -10.20
N ASN A 167 5.80 -11.45 -10.81
CA ASN A 167 6.78 -10.47 -10.34
C ASN A 167 6.18 -9.49 -9.32
N SER A 168 4.87 -9.29 -9.39
CA SER A 168 4.09 -8.53 -8.42
C SER A 168 2.84 -9.30 -8.03
N LEU A 169 2.42 -9.17 -6.77
CA LEU A 169 1.17 -9.76 -6.31
C LEU A 169 -0.05 -9.21 -7.08
N THR A 170 0.03 -7.98 -7.60
CA THR A 170 -1.06 -7.36 -8.37
C THR A 170 -1.33 -8.05 -9.70
N GLU A 171 -0.34 -8.75 -10.27
CA GLU A 171 -0.50 -9.54 -11.51
C GLU A 171 -1.52 -10.67 -11.34
N VAL A 172 -1.79 -11.13 -10.11
CA VAL A 172 -2.84 -12.11 -9.84
C VAL A 172 -4.22 -11.60 -10.25
N ASN A 173 -4.45 -10.26 -10.31
CA ASN A 173 -5.69 -9.70 -10.88
C ASN A 173 -5.89 -9.99 -12.36
N LEU A 174 -4.80 -10.27 -13.08
CA LEU A 174 -4.84 -10.51 -14.52
C LEU A 174 -5.22 -11.95 -14.84
N VAL A 175 -5.19 -12.85 -13.85
CA VAL A 175 -5.54 -14.25 -14.02
C VAL A 175 -6.99 -14.40 -14.47
N LEU A 176 -7.21 -15.30 -15.43
CA LEU A 176 -8.54 -15.61 -15.95
C LEU A 176 -9.53 -15.95 -14.83
N GLY A 177 -10.72 -15.34 -14.88
CA GLY A 177 -11.76 -15.52 -13.87
C GLY A 177 -11.56 -14.74 -12.57
N MET A 178 -10.41 -14.07 -12.37
CA MET A 178 -10.20 -13.23 -11.20
C MET A 178 -11.05 -11.96 -11.26
N THR A 179 -11.62 -11.57 -10.12
CA THR A 179 -12.34 -10.29 -9.97
C THR A 179 -11.64 -9.41 -8.92
N PRO A 180 -11.74 -8.07 -9.01
CA PRO A 180 -11.14 -7.18 -8.02
C PRO A 180 -11.58 -7.48 -6.58
N ALA A 181 -12.86 -7.87 -6.39
CA ALA A 181 -13.41 -8.21 -5.08
C ALA A 181 -12.93 -9.56 -4.54
N LEU A 182 -12.64 -10.53 -5.43
CA LEU A 182 -12.02 -11.79 -5.03
C LEU A 182 -10.54 -11.57 -4.70
N PHE A 183 -9.82 -10.85 -5.54
CA PHE A 183 -8.42 -10.51 -5.29
C PHE A 183 -8.24 -9.73 -3.98
N SER A 184 -9.10 -8.75 -3.68
CA SER A 184 -9.01 -7.99 -2.41
C SER A 184 -9.16 -8.87 -1.17
N ARG A 185 -9.91 -9.98 -1.28
CA ARG A 185 -10.05 -10.97 -0.20
C ARG A 185 -8.89 -11.96 -0.19
N LEU A 186 -8.33 -12.32 -1.34
CA LEU A 186 -7.24 -13.28 -1.49
C LEU A 186 -5.87 -12.69 -1.14
N ALA A 187 -5.58 -11.44 -1.56
CA ALA A 187 -4.27 -10.81 -1.49
C ALA A 187 -3.65 -10.78 -0.08
N PRO A 188 -4.40 -10.55 1.02
CA PRO A 188 -3.84 -10.59 2.38
C PRO A 188 -3.19 -11.93 2.76
N HIS A 189 -3.61 -13.02 2.12
CA HIS A 189 -3.18 -14.40 2.38
C HIS A 189 -2.01 -14.83 1.50
N LEU A 190 -1.61 -13.99 0.54
CA LEU A 190 -0.58 -14.31 -0.44
C LEU A 190 0.73 -13.55 -0.16
N SER A 191 1.84 -14.17 -0.55
CA SER A 191 3.15 -13.53 -0.62
C SER A 191 4.01 -14.20 -1.69
N ILE A 192 4.48 -13.43 -2.67
CA ILE A 192 5.44 -13.93 -3.68
C ILE A 192 6.85 -14.15 -3.10
N TYR A 193 7.11 -13.68 -1.88
CA TYR A 193 8.44 -13.69 -1.26
C TYR A 193 8.68 -14.93 -0.39
N ASN A 194 7.65 -15.62 0.10
CA ASN A 194 7.83 -16.85 0.88
C ASN A 194 8.40 -17.96 -0.01
N ARG A 195 9.67 -18.33 0.17
CA ARG A 195 10.36 -19.33 -0.66
C ARG A 195 10.24 -20.77 -0.17
N ASP A 196 9.85 -20.95 1.09
CA ASP A 196 9.67 -22.27 1.70
C ASP A 196 8.18 -22.68 1.67
N ASN A 197 7.87 -23.90 2.11
CA ASN A 197 6.49 -24.30 2.30
C ASN A 197 5.80 -23.38 3.33
N THR A 198 4.54 -23.06 3.09
CA THR A 198 3.72 -22.28 4.02
C THR A 198 3.65 -22.98 5.37
N ASP A 199 3.99 -22.26 6.43
CA ASP A 199 4.02 -22.79 7.79
C ASP A 199 2.63 -22.69 8.44
N PRO A 200 1.97 -23.82 8.74
CA PRO A 200 0.63 -23.82 9.34
C PRO A 200 0.55 -23.14 10.71
N ALA A 201 1.65 -23.11 11.47
CA ALA A 201 1.67 -22.60 12.85
C ALA A 201 1.52 -21.07 12.92
N ILE A 202 2.01 -20.37 11.89
CA ILE A 202 1.95 -18.90 11.77
C ILE A 202 0.97 -18.43 10.68
N ALA A 203 0.36 -19.36 9.95
CA ALA A 203 -0.68 -19.07 8.97
C ALA A 203 -1.94 -18.48 9.63
N ASP A 204 -2.56 -17.50 8.95
CA ASP A 204 -3.85 -16.96 9.35
C ASP A 204 -4.98 -18.01 9.23
N PRO A 205 -6.17 -17.77 9.81
CA PRO A 205 -7.24 -18.75 9.84
C PRO A 205 -7.67 -19.30 8.46
N ALA A 206 -7.69 -18.46 7.42
CA ALA A 206 -8.11 -18.89 6.08
C ALA A 206 -7.05 -19.79 5.44
N VAL A 207 -5.77 -19.40 5.51
CA VAL A 207 -4.68 -20.23 5.00
C VAL A 207 -4.59 -21.55 5.76
N ARG A 208 -4.74 -21.53 7.09
CA ARG A 208 -4.72 -22.76 7.91
C ARG A 208 -5.86 -23.71 7.56
N ALA A 209 -7.06 -23.18 7.31
CA ALA A 209 -8.19 -23.98 6.86
C ALA A 209 -7.94 -24.60 5.47
N ALA A 210 -7.34 -23.83 4.55
CA ALA A 210 -6.97 -24.33 3.22
C ALA A 210 -5.91 -25.44 3.29
N LEU A 211 -4.86 -25.27 4.10
CA LEU A 211 -3.82 -26.29 4.34
C LEU A 211 -4.43 -27.59 4.88
N LYS A 212 -5.33 -27.48 5.86
CA LYS A 212 -6.05 -28.64 6.42
C LYS A 212 -6.91 -29.35 5.37
N GLN A 213 -7.57 -28.60 4.50
CA GLN A 213 -8.43 -29.14 3.44
C GLN A 213 -7.64 -29.99 2.42
N VAL A 214 -6.40 -29.61 2.11
CA VAL A 214 -5.53 -30.38 1.21
C VAL A 214 -4.71 -31.47 1.91
N GLY A 215 -4.96 -31.71 3.20
CA GLY A 215 -4.31 -32.78 3.97
C GLY A 215 -2.89 -32.45 4.44
N ILE A 216 -2.49 -31.17 4.46
CA ILE A 216 -1.23 -30.75 5.08
C ILE A 216 -1.42 -30.79 6.60
N ASP A 217 -0.56 -31.55 7.28
CA ASP A 217 -0.57 -31.68 8.73
C ASP A 217 -0.27 -30.32 9.39
N ILE A 218 -1.25 -29.80 10.11
CA ILE A 218 -1.18 -28.52 10.82
C ILE A 218 -0.56 -28.65 12.21
N ASP A 219 -0.49 -29.87 12.75
CA ASP A 219 0.06 -30.19 14.06
C ASP A 219 1.52 -30.66 13.97
N ALA A 220 2.01 -30.94 12.76
CA ALA A 220 3.43 -31.10 12.46
C ALA A 220 4.16 -29.77 12.67
N ALA A 221 4.48 -29.47 13.93
CA ALA A 221 5.24 -28.30 14.32
C ALA A 221 6.56 -28.26 13.53
N GLN A 222 6.74 -27.26 12.66
CA GLN A 222 8.06 -26.94 12.13
C GLN A 222 8.92 -26.47 13.31
N THR A 223 9.88 -27.30 13.71
CA THR A 223 10.84 -27.01 14.78
C THR A 223 11.59 -25.72 14.44
N LYS A 224 11.17 -24.60 15.06
CA LYS A 224 11.77 -23.25 14.96
C LYS A 224 12.27 -22.90 13.55
N ARG A 225 11.35 -22.53 12.65
CA ARG A 225 11.71 -21.86 11.40
C ARG A 225 12.44 -20.54 11.72
N PRO A 226 13.62 -20.28 11.12
CA PRO A 226 14.26 -18.97 11.25
C PRO A 226 13.40 -17.91 10.56
N LEU A 227 13.22 -16.76 11.21
CA LEU A 227 12.56 -15.61 10.62
C LEU A 227 13.38 -15.11 9.42
N ARG A 228 12.82 -15.23 8.21
CA ARG A 228 13.49 -14.89 6.95
C ARG A 228 12.79 -13.76 6.24
N ASP A 229 11.51 -13.93 5.90
CA ASP A 229 10.79 -12.95 5.10
C ASP A 229 9.73 -12.28 5.98
N VAL A 230 9.82 -10.97 6.14
CA VAL A 230 8.90 -10.19 6.97
C VAL A 230 8.25 -9.05 6.20
N PHE A 231 7.00 -8.77 6.53
CA PHE A 231 6.31 -7.57 6.13
C PHE A 231 6.22 -6.62 7.30
N ILE A 232 6.82 -5.44 7.16
CA ILE A 232 6.86 -4.41 8.20
C ILE A 232 5.92 -3.29 7.76
N THR A 233 4.98 -2.94 8.63
CA THR A 233 4.14 -1.74 8.48
C THR A 233 4.47 -0.78 9.61
N THR A 234 4.80 0.46 9.27
CA THR A 234 4.94 1.55 10.23
C THR A 234 3.87 2.59 9.94
N LYS A 235 3.21 3.08 10.98
CA LYS A 235 2.19 4.12 10.90
C LYS A 235 2.54 5.19 11.93
N ILE A 236 2.94 6.35 11.45
CA ILE A 236 3.17 7.52 12.29
C ILE A 236 1.88 8.31 12.40
N VAL A 237 1.55 8.72 13.62
CA VAL A 237 0.50 9.69 13.91
C VAL A 237 1.16 10.88 14.59
N SER A 238 1.21 12.01 13.89
CA SER A 238 1.77 13.24 14.43
C SER A 238 0.81 13.89 15.44
N LYS A 239 1.34 14.79 16.27
CA LYS A 239 0.55 15.55 17.26
C LYS A 239 -0.57 16.39 16.63
N ASP A 240 -0.40 16.80 15.37
CA ASP A 240 -1.40 17.52 14.59
C ASP A 240 -2.42 16.59 13.89
N GLY A 241 -2.36 15.29 14.15
CA GLY A 241 -3.28 14.28 13.60
C GLY A 241 -2.91 13.78 12.20
N LYS A 242 -1.80 14.25 11.61
CA LYS A 242 -1.34 13.74 10.31
C LYS A 242 -0.85 12.31 10.42
N ILE A 243 -1.08 11.54 9.35
CA ILE A 243 -0.72 10.13 9.27
C ILE A 243 0.27 9.94 8.13
N ALA A 244 1.34 9.20 8.39
CA ALA A 244 2.22 8.65 7.37
C ALA A 244 2.32 7.14 7.56
N ILE A 245 2.16 6.38 6.49
CA ILE A 245 2.27 4.92 6.50
C ILE A 245 3.44 4.55 5.60
N ARG A 246 4.24 3.58 6.07
CA ARG A 246 5.29 2.98 5.26
C ARG A 246 5.25 1.48 5.41
N GLN A 247 5.37 0.79 4.28
CA GLN A 247 5.33 -0.66 4.23
C GLN A 247 6.55 -1.19 3.47
N ALA A 248 7.10 -2.30 3.94
CA ALA A 248 8.25 -2.94 3.32
C ALA A 248 8.20 -4.46 3.45
N ASN A 249 8.53 -5.15 2.36
CA ASN A 249 8.87 -6.57 2.42
C ASN A 249 10.39 -6.69 2.57
N VAL A 250 10.84 -7.44 3.57
CA VAL A 250 12.25 -7.51 3.95
C VAL A 250 12.66 -8.97 4.09
N GLU A 251 13.77 -9.31 3.46
CA GLU A 251 14.49 -10.57 3.64
C GLU A 251 15.58 -10.35 4.71
N LEU A 252 15.55 -11.12 5.78
CA LEU A 252 16.54 -11.19 6.86
C LEU A 252 17.51 -12.35 6.50
N GLN A 253 18.76 -12.03 6.18
CA GLN A 253 19.73 -13.05 5.76
C GLN A 253 20.45 -13.65 6.97
N THR A 254 20.28 -14.95 7.20
CA THR A 254 21.00 -15.71 8.24
C THR A 254 22.08 -16.63 7.65
N SER A 255 22.68 -16.30 6.50
CA SER A 255 23.76 -17.07 5.87
C SER A 255 25.04 -16.23 5.67
N SER A 256 26.18 -16.90 5.85
CA SER A 256 27.48 -16.40 6.30
C SER A 256 28.32 -15.53 5.35
N SER A 257 27.75 -14.85 4.35
CA SER A 257 28.55 -14.05 3.40
C SER A 257 27.88 -12.81 2.78
N GLY A 258 26.71 -12.37 3.27
CA GLY A 258 25.95 -11.24 2.72
C GLY A 258 25.62 -10.12 3.72
N LEU A 259 24.92 -9.08 3.24
CA LEU A 259 24.28 -8.06 4.09
C LEU A 259 23.23 -8.75 4.99
N PRO A 260 23.09 -8.37 6.27
CA PRO A 260 22.20 -9.08 7.21
C PRO A 260 20.71 -8.93 6.87
N PHE A 261 20.35 -8.03 5.95
CA PHE A 261 19.01 -7.90 5.41
C PHE A 261 19.02 -7.31 4.00
N LYS A 262 17.90 -7.47 3.30
CA LYS A 262 17.61 -6.82 2.02
C LYS A 262 16.14 -6.38 2.00
N VAL A 263 15.89 -5.11 1.71
CA VAL A 263 14.53 -4.63 1.41
C VAL A 263 14.18 -5.09 -0.01
N LEU A 264 13.17 -5.95 -0.14
CA LEU A 264 12.74 -6.53 -1.41
C LEU A 264 11.87 -5.57 -2.20
N THR A 265 10.93 -4.92 -1.51
CA THR A 265 10.10 -3.87 -2.09
C THR A 265 9.61 -2.92 -1.01
N TRP A 266 9.39 -1.67 -1.41
CA TRP A 266 8.60 -0.70 -0.66
C TRP A 266 7.17 -0.73 -1.18
N ALA A 267 6.20 -0.73 -0.28
CA ALA A 267 4.80 -0.49 -0.61
C ALA A 267 4.44 0.93 -0.13
N ASP A 268 3.81 1.67 -1.04
CA ASP A 268 3.31 3.03 -0.81
C ASP A 268 1.82 3.01 -0.42
#